data_AF-A0A101EPW0-F1
#
_entry.id   AF-A0A101EPW0-F1
#
_cell.length_a   1.000
_cell.length_b   1.000
_cell.length_c   1.000
_cell.angle_alpha   90.00
_cell.angle_beta   90.00
_cell.angle_gamma   90.00
#
_symmetry.space_group_name_H-M   'P 1'
#
loop_
_entity.id
_entity.type
_entity.pdbx_description
1 polymer ?
#
loop_
_entity_poly.entity_id
_entity_poly.type
_entity_poly.pdbx_seq_one_letter_code
_entity_poly.pdbx_strand_id
1 'polypeptide(L)'
;MIYIPSDFEQLVLAEGWQYLYYVFQVSFFMPATVTSIEIEGITEYNTKFIPFLLNNKPDFVDKTYFLSLKCTTEDETTTVVQWPMISVNGKYYFFSLDIVHTSEGTEVRLYPKSQPIL
;
A
#
# COMPACT_ATOMS: atom_id res chain seq x y z
N MET A 1 -13.03 -2.88 -0.26
CA MET A 1 -12.94 -3.80 -1.41
C MET A 1 -11.65 -3.47 -2.14
N ILE A 2 -10.66 -4.37 -2.09
CA ILE A 2 -9.40 -4.20 -2.84
C ILE A 2 -9.68 -4.75 -4.24
N TYR A 3 -9.68 -3.88 -5.24
CA TYR A 3 -9.77 -4.30 -6.63
C TYR A 3 -8.36 -4.64 -7.11
N ILE A 4 -8.13 -5.91 -7.43
CA ILE A 4 -6.89 -6.40 -8.03
C ILE A 4 -7.23 -6.77 -9.49
N PRO A 5 -6.70 -6.03 -10.47
CA PRO A 5 -6.90 -6.34 -11.89
C PRO A 5 -6.40 -7.75 -12.24
N SER A 6 -7.02 -8.42 -13.21
CA SER A 6 -6.63 -9.78 -13.64
C SER A 6 -5.26 -9.85 -14.34
N ASP A 7 -4.79 -8.71 -14.85
CA ASP A 7 -3.49 -8.49 -15.48
C ASP A 7 -2.43 -7.96 -14.49
N PHE A 8 -2.77 -7.92 -13.20
CA PHE A 8 -1.87 -7.44 -12.15
C PHE A 8 -0.51 -8.15 -12.17
N GLU A 9 -0.44 -9.45 -12.42
CA GLU A 9 0.84 -10.17 -12.51
C GLU A 9 1.76 -9.68 -13.65
N GLN A 10 1.20 -9.21 -14.76
CA GLN A 10 1.98 -8.64 -15.86
C GLN A 10 2.44 -7.21 -15.56
N LEU A 11 1.58 -6.42 -14.91
CA LEU A 11 1.90 -5.07 -14.40
C LEU A 11 2.95 -5.13 -13.27
N VAL A 12 2.95 -6.22 -12.50
CA VAL A 12 3.88 -6.49 -11.40
C VAL A 12 5.33 -6.53 -11.84
N LEU A 13 5.62 -6.92 -13.09
CA LEU A 13 6.99 -7.06 -13.60
C LEU A 13 7.72 -5.72 -13.82
N ALA A 14 7.03 -4.58 -13.76
CA ALA A 14 7.67 -3.26 -13.73
C ALA A 14 8.11 -2.94 -12.29
N GLU A 15 9.40 -2.64 -12.09
CA GLU A 15 10.18 -2.74 -10.85
C GLU A 15 9.58 -2.13 -9.54
N GLY A 16 8.61 -1.22 -9.62
CA GLY A 16 7.91 -0.69 -8.43
C GLY A 16 6.79 -1.59 -7.89
N TRP A 17 6.26 -2.49 -8.72
CA TRP A 17 5.07 -3.27 -8.41
C TRP A 17 5.37 -4.61 -7.75
N GLN A 18 6.48 -5.25 -8.12
CA GLN A 18 7.01 -6.44 -7.42
C GLN A 18 7.14 -6.18 -5.92
N TYR A 19 7.63 -4.99 -5.56
CA TYR A 19 7.82 -4.65 -4.16
C TYR A 19 6.49 -4.42 -3.43
N LEU A 20 5.53 -3.72 -4.04
CA LEU A 20 4.18 -3.58 -3.46
C LEU A 20 3.50 -4.94 -3.27
N TYR A 21 3.59 -5.83 -4.27
CA TYR A 21 3.06 -7.18 -4.18
C TYR A 21 3.75 -7.99 -3.09
N TYR A 22 5.07 -7.94 -2.99
CA TYR A 22 5.84 -8.63 -1.96
C TYR A 22 5.46 -8.13 -0.56
N VAL A 23 5.36 -6.81 -0.37
CA VAL A 23 4.93 -6.21 0.90
C VAL A 23 3.50 -6.65 1.26
N PHE A 24 2.60 -6.73 0.28
CA PHE A 24 1.25 -7.27 0.47
C PHE A 24 1.27 -8.74 0.90
N GLN A 25 2.05 -9.57 0.20
CA GLN A 25 2.22 -10.98 0.52
C GLN A 25 2.77 -11.18 1.94
N VAL A 26 3.84 -10.48 2.29
CA VAL A 26 4.44 -10.55 3.63
C VAL A 26 3.47 -10.09 4.71
N SER A 27 2.66 -9.05 4.44
CA SER A 27 1.72 -8.50 5.42
C SER A 27 0.55 -9.42 5.78
N PHE A 28 0.07 -10.23 4.83
CA PHE A 28 -1.20 -10.95 4.97
C PHE A 28 -1.07 -12.48 4.85
N PHE A 29 0.08 -12.99 4.38
CA PHE A 29 0.26 -14.40 4.09
C PHE A 29 1.55 -14.98 4.68
N MET A 30 2.35 -14.20 5.41
CA MET A 30 3.56 -14.69 6.09
C MET A 30 3.62 -14.24 7.55
N PRO A 31 4.12 -15.09 8.47
CA PRO A 31 4.53 -16.49 8.26
C PRO A 31 3.34 -17.47 8.14
N ALA A 32 2.12 -17.02 8.47
CA ALA A 32 0.89 -17.80 8.37
C ALA A 32 -0.22 -16.95 7.74
N THR A 33 -1.22 -17.61 7.15
CA THR A 33 -2.34 -16.94 6.48
C THR A 33 -3.20 -16.17 7.50
N VAL A 34 -3.51 -14.91 7.19
CA VAL A 34 -4.45 -14.12 8.00
C VAL A 34 -5.88 -14.64 7.82
N THR A 35 -6.54 -14.97 8.92
CA THR A 35 -7.92 -15.47 8.99
C THR A 35 -8.92 -14.40 9.37
N SER A 36 -8.49 -13.36 10.10
CA SER A 36 -9.33 -12.21 10.44
C SER A 36 -8.55 -10.90 10.42
N ILE A 37 -9.23 -9.83 10.03
CA ILE A 37 -8.68 -8.48 9.97
C ILE A 37 -9.64 -7.54 10.70
N GLU A 38 -9.12 -6.84 11.70
CA GLU A 38 -9.83 -5.80 12.45
C GLU A 38 -9.14 -4.45 12.22
N ILE A 39 -9.92 -3.38 12.09
CA ILE A 39 -9.37 -2.02 12.07
C ILE A 39 -9.08 -1.62 13.51
N GLU A 40 -7.80 -1.44 13.84
CA GLU A 40 -7.35 -1.03 15.16
C GLU A 40 -7.34 0.50 15.29
N GLY A 41 -6.99 1.22 14.22
CA GLY A 41 -6.97 2.67 14.23
C GLY A 41 -6.53 3.30 12.93
N ILE A 42 -6.75 4.62 12.85
CA ILE A 42 -6.28 5.46 11.76
C ILE A 42 -5.35 6.50 12.40
N THR A 43 -4.10 6.51 11.96
CA THR A 43 -3.08 7.42 12.51
C THR A 43 -2.41 8.23 11.41
N GLU A 44 -1.98 9.44 11.79
CA GLU A 44 -1.04 10.23 11.00
C GLU A 44 0.38 9.63 11.18
N TYR A 45 1.18 9.64 10.12
CA TYR A 45 2.40 8.84 9.98
C TYR A 45 3.38 8.98 11.16
N ASN A 46 3.73 7.85 11.80
CA ASN A 46 4.64 7.80 12.95
C ASN A 46 5.59 6.58 12.96
N THR A 47 5.32 5.49 12.24
CA THR A 47 5.91 4.17 12.57
C THR A 47 6.78 3.49 11.50
N LYS A 48 7.49 2.45 11.96
CA LYS A 48 8.69 1.81 11.41
C LYS A 48 8.46 0.58 10.52
N PHE A 49 7.24 0.10 10.34
CA PHE A 49 7.06 -1.25 9.79
C PHE A 49 7.08 -1.36 8.26
N ILE A 50 6.78 -0.29 7.51
CA ILE A 50 6.96 -0.29 6.04
C ILE A 50 7.26 1.14 5.57
N PRO A 51 8.42 1.41 4.93
CA PRO A 51 8.78 2.74 4.46
C PRO A 51 8.06 3.06 3.15
N PHE A 52 6.85 3.63 3.26
CA PHE A 52 6.22 4.28 2.12
C PHE A 52 6.70 5.73 2.04
N LEU A 53 7.18 6.15 0.87
CA LEU A 53 7.39 7.56 0.56
C LEU A 53 6.06 8.22 0.28
N LEU A 54 5.75 9.24 1.07
CA LEU A 54 4.61 10.14 0.88
C LEU A 54 4.97 11.38 0.05
N ASN A 55 6.14 11.37 -0.61
CA ASN A 55 6.56 12.45 -1.49
C ASN A 55 5.79 12.43 -2.81
N ASN A 56 5.69 13.58 -3.47
CA ASN A 56 5.01 13.72 -4.77
C ASN A 56 3.54 13.27 -4.74
N LYS A 57 2.82 13.58 -3.64
CA LYS A 57 1.38 13.36 -3.54
C LYS A 57 0.66 13.98 -4.74
N PRO A 58 -0.12 13.21 -5.52
CA PRO A 58 -0.89 13.77 -6.62
C PRO A 58 -1.93 14.80 -6.15
N ASP A 59 -2.26 15.75 -7.01
CA ASP A 59 -3.19 16.84 -6.67
C ASP A 59 -4.61 16.35 -6.38
N PHE A 60 -5.02 15.24 -7.01
CA PHE A 60 -6.33 14.61 -6.77
C PHE A 60 -6.41 13.83 -5.46
N VAL A 61 -5.30 13.65 -4.74
CA VAL A 61 -5.30 13.00 -3.42
C VAL A 61 -5.51 14.06 -2.35
N ASP A 62 -6.62 13.98 -1.63
CA ASP A 62 -6.97 14.95 -0.58
C ASP A 62 -6.06 14.78 0.66
N LYS A 63 -5.94 13.54 1.16
CA LYS A 63 -5.19 13.19 2.37
C LYS A 63 -4.56 11.81 2.24
N THR A 64 -3.54 11.57 3.05
CA THR A 64 -2.89 10.28 3.20
C THR A 64 -2.75 9.99 4.69
N TYR A 65 -3.11 8.77 5.11
CA TYR A 65 -3.09 8.33 6.49
C TYR A 65 -2.70 6.84 6.53
N PHE A 66 -2.42 6.33 7.72
CA PHE A 66 -2.12 4.92 7.91
C PHE A 66 -3.26 4.23 8.62
N LEU A 67 -3.71 3.13 8.01
CA LEU A 67 -4.66 2.21 8.58
C LEU A 67 -3.88 1.14 9.35
N SER A 68 -4.09 1.09 10.67
CA SER A 68 -3.57 0.01 11.52
C SER A 68 -4.58 -1.14 11.50
N LEU A 69 -4.12 -2.27 11.01
CA LEU A 69 -4.86 -3.50 10.85
C LEU A 69 -4.33 -4.51 11.85
N LYS A 70 -5.19 -4.96 12.76
CA LYS A 70 -4.91 -6.10 13.61
C LYS A 70 -5.31 -7.36 12.83
N CYS A 71 -4.32 -8.15 12.50
CA CYS A 71 -4.47 -9.39 11.76
C CYS A 71 -4.35 -10.57 12.73
N THR A 72 -5.28 -11.51 12.67
CA THR A 72 -5.16 -12.81 13.35
C THR A 72 -4.85 -13.87 12.30
N THR A 73 -3.83 -14.69 12.54
CA THR A 73 -3.43 -15.77 11.62
C THR A 73 -4.03 -17.11 12.02
N GLU A 74 -3.93 -18.11 11.13
CA GLU A 74 -4.42 -19.48 11.37
C GLU A 74 -3.82 -20.13 12.64
N ASP A 75 -2.59 -19.76 13.00
CA ASP A 75 -1.90 -20.21 14.22
C ASP A 75 -2.26 -19.38 15.47
N GLU A 76 -3.32 -18.57 15.40
CA GLU A 76 -3.83 -17.66 16.44
C GLU A 76 -2.88 -16.51 16.81
N THR A 77 -1.77 -16.32 16.08
CA THR A 77 -0.90 -15.17 16.29
C THR A 77 -1.61 -13.88 15.89
N THR A 78 -1.48 -12.85 16.73
CA THR A 78 -1.95 -11.50 16.42
C THR A 78 -0.78 -10.63 15.99
N THR A 79 -0.88 -10.02 14.81
CA THR A 79 0.08 -9.03 14.30
C THR A 79 -0.63 -7.72 13.98
N VAL A 80 0.08 -6.61 14.15
CA VAL A 80 -0.41 -5.29 13.73
C VAL A 80 0.35 -4.87 12.48
N VAL A 81 -0.37 -4.66 11.39
CA VAL A 81 0.16 -4.20 10.11
C VAL A 81 -0.38 -2.82 9.82
N GLN A 82 0.49 -1.93 9.32
CA GLN A 82 0.06 -0.59 8.91
C GLN A 82 0.15 -0.44 7.40
N TRP A 83 -0.95 -0.01 6.79
CA TRP A 83 -1.05 0.23 5.36
C TRP A 83 -1.40 1.68 5.07
N PRO A 84 -0.79 2.29 4.03
CA PRO A 84 -1.20 3.61 3.58
C PRO A 84 -2.62 3.54 3.06
N MET A 85 -3.37 4.59 3.32
CA MET A 85 -4.70 4.78 2.76
C MET A 85 -4.82 6.24 2.36
N ILE A 86 -5.21 6.46 1.11
CA ILE A 86 -5.38 7.76 0.48
C ILE A 86 -6.86 8.07 0.37
N SER A 87 -7.22 9.34 0.55
CA SER A 87 -8.57 9.82 0.27
C SER A 87 -8.61 10.58 -1.04
N VAL A 88 -9.59 10.28 -1.88
CA VAL A 88 -9.86 10.92 -3.17
C VAL A 88 -11.36 11.17 -3.28
N ASN A 89 -11.77 12.43 -3.27
CA ASN A 89 -13.17 12.84 -3.40
C ASN A 89 -14.09 12.12 -2.38
N GLY A 90 -13.64 12.01 -1.13
CA GLY A 90 -14.37 11.35 -0.04
C GLY A 90 -14.41 9.81 -0.12
N LYS A 91 -13.73 9.20 -1.09
CA LYS A 91 -13.50 7.75 -1.17
C LYS A 91 -12.09 7.41 -0.73
N TYR A 92 -11.87 6.14 -0.40
CA TYR A 92 -10.62 5.71 0.20
C TYR A 92 -10.00 4.52 -0.55
N TYR A 93 -8.69 4.59 -0.78
CA TYR A 93 -7.92 3.63 -1.56
C TYR A 93 -6.57 3.35 -0.90
N PHE A 94 -5.90 2.26 -1.25
CA PHE A 94 -4.55 1.97 -0.73
C PHE A 94 -3.45 2.70 -1.51
N PHE A 95 -3.68 2.92 -2.81
CA PHE A 95 -2.73 3.57 -3.71
C PHE A 95 -3.45 4.23 -4.88
N SER A 96 -2.75 5.12 -5.57
CA SER A 96 -3.13 5.71 -6.83
C SER A 96 -2.04 5.51 -7.88
N LEU A 97 -2.46 5.60 -9.14
CA LEU A 97 -1.58 5.68 -10.29
C LEU A 97 -1.85 6.96 -11.05
N ASP A 98 -0.78 7.66 -11.39
CA ASP A 98 -0.85 8.84 -12.24
C ASP A 98 0.22 8.79 -13.32
N ILE A 99 -0.15 9.29 -14.50
CA ILE A 99 0.76 9.44 -15.63
C ILE A 99 1.19 10.89 -15.67
N VAL A 100 2.50 11.12 -15.67
CA VAL A 100 3.05 12.45 -15.52
C VAL A 100 4.09 12.72 -16.59
N HIS A 101 3.98 13.89 -17.22
CA HIS A 101 4.90 14.31 -18.25
C HIS A 101 6.07 15.06 -17.60
N THR A 102 7.27 14.56 -17.82
CA THR A 102 8.54 15.13 -17.34
C THR A 102 9.33 15.67 -18.53
N SER A 103 10.42 16.37 -18.28
CA SER A 103 11.34 16.81 -19.34
C SER A 103 12.00 15.65 -20.09
N GLU A 104 12.03 14.45 -19.50
CA GLU A 104 12.69 13.26 -20.05
C GLU A 104 11.70 12.27 -20.70
N GLY A 105 10.39 12.54 -20.61
CA GLY A 105 9.34 11.70 -21.18
C GLY A 105 8.15 11.53 -20.25
N THR A 106 7.39 10.47 -20.45
CA THR A 106 6.21 10.14 -19.65
C THR A 106 6.58 9.10 -18.59
N GLU A 107 6.25 9.37 -17.34
CA GLU A 107 6.46 8.48 -16.19
C GLU A 107 5.11 8.01 -15.65
N VAL A 108 5.01 6.73 -15.26
CA VAL A 108 3.91 6.22 -14.44
C VAL A 108 4.35 6.24 -12.99
N ARG A 109 3.59 6.93 -12.13
CA ARG A 109 3.89 7.05 -10.71
C ARG A 109 2.89 6.27 -9.86
N LEU A 110 3.41 5.65 -8.81
CA LEU A 110 2.65 5.00 -7.75
C LEU A 110 2.71 5.89 -6.51
N TYR A 111 1.56 6.11 -5.88
CA TYR A 111 1.50 6.85 -4.63
C TYR A 111 0.53 6.20 -3.61
N PRO A 112 0.93 6.01 -2.34
CA PRO A 112 2.28 6.17 -1.82
C PRO A 112 3.27 5.16 -2.41
N LYS A 113 4.53 5.58 -2.62
CA LYS A 113 5.55 4.72 -3.22
C LYS A 113 6.19 3.86 -2.14
N SER A 114 6.12 2.55 -2.29
CA SER A 114 6.83 1.62 -1.41
C SER A 114 8.36 1.73 -1.62
N GLN A 115 9.14 1.81 -0.54
CA GLN A 115 10.61 1.78 -0.63
C GLN A 115 11.14 0.41 -0.24
N PRO A 116 12.09 -0.15 -1.00
CA PRO A 116 12.87 -1.29 -0.53
C PRO A 116 13.48 -0.99 0.84
N ILE A 117 13.30 -1.91 1.79
CA ILE A 117 14.07 -1.90 3.03
C ILE A 117 15.42 -2.51 2.65
N LEU A 118 16.46 -1.67 2.64
CA LEU A 118 17.86 -2.06 2.45
C LEU A 118 18.30 -3.10 3.49
#